data_AF-A0A934IVX7-F1
#
_entry.id   AF-A0A934IVX7-F1
#
_cell.length_a   1.000
_cell.length_b   1.000
_cell.length_c   1.000
_cell.angle_alpha   90.00
_cell.angle_beta   90.00
_cell.angle_gamma   90.00
#
_symmetry.space_group_name_H-M   'P 1'
#
loop_
_entity.id
_entity.type
_entity.pdbx_description
1 polymer ?
#
loop_
_entity_poly.entity_id
_entity_poly.type
_entity_poly.pdbx_seq_one_letter_code
_entity_poly.pdbx_strand_id
1 'polypeptide(L)' 'MSADLHDQGMTSLLAWVLIDNPSLAFYKKLGGVELERGTYTIGGQTLENVAMGWTDTHHLLELLEEE' A
#
# COMPACT_ATOMS: atom_id res chain seq x y z
N MET A 1 -10.66 1.89 -8.75
CA MET A 1 -9.65 0.85 -8.42
C MET A 1 -10.01 0.16 -7.11
N SER A 2 -10.22 0.88 -6.00
CA SER A 2 -10.72 0.28 -4.75
C SER A 2 -12.14 -0.29 -4.87
N ALA A 3 -13.05 0.39 -5.57
CA ALA A 3 -14.43 -0.09 -5.75
C ALA A 3 -14.48 -1.41 -6.56
N ASP A 4 -13.62 -1.51 -7.58
CA ASP A 4 -13.46 -2.70 -8.41
C ASP A 4 -12.87 -3.89 -7.63
N LEU A 5 -11.95 -3.64 -6.69
CA LEU A 5 -11.42 -4.66 -5.78
C LEU A 5 -12.49 -5.16 -4.80
N HIS A 6 -13.28 -4.23 -4.25
CA HIS A 6 -14.39 -4.56 -3.36
C HIS A 6 -15.46 -5.40 -4.08
N ASP A 7 -15.87 -5.00 -5.28
CA ASP A 7 -16.87 -5.74 -6.08
C ASP A 7 -16.39 -7.14 -6.48
N GLN A 8 -15.08 -7.36 -6.53
CA GLN A 8 -14.46 -8.68 -6.74
C GLN A 8 -14.28 -9.48 -5.44
N GLY A 9 -14.72 -8.97 -4.29
CA GLY A 9 -14.58 -9.60 -2.99
C GLY A 9 -13.15 -9.60 -2.44
N MET A 10 -12.28 -8.74 -2.97
CA MET A 10 -10.91 -8.57 -2.47
C MET A 10 -10.92 -7.60 -1.28
N THR A 11 -10.96 -8.18 -0.08
CA THR A 11 -11.11 -7.44 1.18
C THR A 11 -9.81 -6.93 1.78
N SER A 12 -8.66 -7.42 1.33
CA SER A 12 -7.35 -6.97 1.82
C SER A 12 -6.43 -6.58 0.69
N LEU A 13 -5.50 -5.66 0.97
CA LEU A 13 -4.52 -5.16 0.03
C LEU A 13 -3.14 -5.15 0.69
N LEU A 14 -2.11 -5.46 -0.09
CA LEU A 14 -0.72 -5.31 0.30
C LEU A 14 0.03 -4.62 -0.85
N ALA A 15 0.86 -3.64 -0.51
CA ALA A 15 1.70 -2.91 -1.44
C ALA A 15 3.15 -2.83 -0.92
N TRP A 16 4.11 -3.31 -1.72
CA TRP A 16 5.52 -3.09 -1.45
C TRP A 16 5.95 -1.71 -1.96
N VAL A 17 6.53 -0.92 -1.07
CA VAL A 17 6.95 0.45 -1.37
C VAL A 17 8.41 0.61 -0.96
N LEU A 18 9.23 1.20 -1.83
CA LEU A 18 10.61 1.53 -1.48
C LEU A 18 10.61 2.56 -0.35
N ILE A 19 11.49 2.39 0.64
CA ILE A 19 11.53 3.28 1.81
C ILE A 19 11.83 4.73 1.39
N ASP A 20 12.68 4.91 0.39
CA ASP A 20 13.07 6.23 -0.14
C ASP A 20 12.10 6.80 -1.18
N ASN A 21 11.01 6.09 -1.50
CA ASN A 21 10.00 6.61 -2.42
C ASN A 21 9.06 7.57 -1.68
N PRO A 22 8.95 8.86 -2.08
CA PRO A 22 8.06 9.83 -1.44
C PRO A 22 6.58 9.40 -1.38
N SER A 23 6.15 8.55 -2.32
CA SER A 23 4.81 7.98 -2.33
C SER A 23 4.52 7.08 -1.12
N LEU A 24 5.52 6.67 -0.33
CA LEU A 24 5.30 5.98 0.94
C LEU A 24 4.39 6.80 1.89
N ALA A 25 4.51 8.13 1.86
CA ALA A 25 3.66 9.01 2.66
C ALA A 25 2.18 8.92 2.24
N PHE A 26 1.89 8.71 0.95
CA PHE A 26 0.53 8.52 0.44
C PHE A 26 -0.11 7.27 1.04
N TYR A 27 0.59 6.13 1.01
CA TYR A 27 0.07 4.88 1.58
C TYR A 27 -0.15 4.96 3.10
N LYS A 28 0.73 5.66 3.82
CA LYS A 28 0.54 5.92 5.26
C LYS A 28 -0.69 6.79 5.54
N LYS A 29 -0.92 7.82 4.73
CA LYS A 29 -2.11 8.68 4.84
C LYS A 29 -3.40 7.95 4.53
N LEU A 30 -3.36 7.00 3.60
CA LEU A 30 -4.48 6.11 3.29
C LEU A 30 -4.72 5.01 4.35
N GLY A 31 -4.14 5.13 5.55
CA GLY A 31 -4.34 4.19 6.65
C GLY A 31 -3.57 2.87 6.51
N GLY A 32 -2.61 2.79 5.59
CA GLY A 32 -1.77 1.60 5.44
C GLY A 32 -0.89 1.38 6.66
N VAL A 33 -0.79 0.12 7.09
CA VAL A 33 0.05 -0.28 8.22
C VAL A 33 1.30 -0.99 7.72
N GLU A 34 2.46 -0.68 8.29
CA GLU A 34 3.71 -1.40 8.00
C GLU A 34 3.60 -2.84 8.55
N LEU A 35 3.68 -3.84 7.67
CA LEU A 35 3.60 -5.26 8.03
C LEU A 35 4.97 -5.93 8.04
N GLU A 36 5.81 -5.62 7.06
CA GLU A 36 7.11 -6.27 6.87
C GLU A 36 8.08 -5.32 6.16
N ARG A 37 9.39 -5.58 6.29
CA ARG A 37 10.45 -4.88 5.57
C ARG A 37 11.32 -5.87 4.83
N GLY A 38 11.84 -5.47 3.69
CA GLY A 38 12.66 -6.30 2.83
C GLY A 38 13.67 -5.51 2.01
N THR A 39 14.39 -6.24 1.17
CA THR A 39 15.30 -5.65 0.18
C THR A 39 15.07 -6.28 -1.19
N TYR A 40 15.17 -5.48 -2.25
CA TYR A 40 15.13 -5.94 -3.64
C TYR A 40 16.30 -5.34 -4.40
N THR A 41 16.89 -6.13 -5.30
CA THR A 41 17.90 -5.63 -6.23
C THR A 41 17.25 -5.24 -7.55
N ILE A 42 17.29 -3.95 -7.89
CA ILE A 42 16.74 -3.40 -9.14
C ILE A 42 17.87 -2.65 -9.85
N GLY A 43 18.16 -2.98 -11.11
CA GLY A 43 19.22 -2.31 -11.87
C GLY A 43 20.63 -2.41 -11.24
N GLY A 44 20.89 -3.49 -10.49
CA GLY A 44 22.16 -3.70 -9.78
C GLY A 44 22.27 -2.96 -8.44
N GLN A 45 21.26 -2.20 -8.03
CA GLN A 45 21.20 -1.54 -6.73
C GLN A 45 20.26 -2.29 -5.80
N THR A 46 20.72 -2.54 -4.57
CA THR A 46 19.87 -3.11 -3.52
C THR A 46 19.14 -1.99 -2.79
N LEU A 47 17.81 -2.06 -2.80
CA LEU A 47 16.92 -1.03 -2.28
C LEU A 47 16.08 -1.63 -1.15
N GLU A 48 15.93 -0.86 -0.06
CA GLU A 48 15.04 -1.23 1.04
C GLU A 48 13.59 -0.93 0.71
N ASN A 49 12.69 -1.78 1.18
CA ASN A 49 11.26 -1.67 0.97
C ASN A 49 10.48 -2.07 2.23
N VAL A 50 9.23 -1.62 2.26
CA VAL A 50 8.27 -1.90 3.30
C VAL A 50 6.95 -2.36 2.67
N ALA A 51 6.35 -3.38 3.26
CA ALA A 51 5.01 -3.84 2.91
C ALA A 51 3.99 -3.02 3.71
N MET A 52 3.19 -2.23 3.00
CA MET A 52 2.04 -1.53 3.53
C MET A 52 0.79 -2.40 3.33
N GLY A 53 0.01 -2.62 4.39
CA GLY A 53 -1.16 -3.50 4.36
C GLY A 53 -2.45 -2.84 4.84
N TRP A 54 -3.56 -3.35 4.29
CA TRP A 54 -4.94 -3.04 4.68
C TRP A 54 -5.71 -4.35 4.83
N THR A 55 -6.33 -4.55 5.99
CA THR A 55 -7.16 -5.73 6.26
C THR A 55 -8.60 -5.57 5.74
N ASP A 56 -9.00 -4.33 5.46
CA ASP A 56 -10.28 -3.98 4.88
C ASP A 56 -10.08 -2.89 3.80
N THR A 57 -10.38 -3.23 2.55
CA THR A 57 -10.30 -2.32 1.40
C THR A 57 -11.42 -1.28 1.39
N HIS A 58 -12.47 -1.44 2.19
CA HIS A 58 -13.54 -0.46 2.34
C HIS A 58 -13.02 0.86 2.95
N HIS A 59 -12.05 0.80 3.86
CA HIS A 59 -11.41 2.00 4.42
C HIS A 59 -10.71 2.85 3.35
N LEU A 60 -10.26 2.23 2.25
CA LEU A 60 -9.69 2.97 1.12
C LEU A 60 -10.75 3.72 0.32
N LEU A 61 -12.00 3.25 0.30
CA LEU A 61 -13.12 3.93 -0.36
C LEU A 61 -13.55 5.16 0.45
N GLU A 62 -13.70 5.01 1.76
CA GLU A 62 -14.11 6.08 2.67
C GLU A 62 -13.17 7.29 2.60
N LEU A 63 -11.86 7.06 2.55
CA LEU A 63 -10.87 8.13 2.46
C LEU A 63 -10.81 8.83 1.09
N LEU A 64 -11.33 8.20 0.02
CA LEU A 64 -11.36 8.77 -1.33
C LEU A 64 -12.67 9.52 -1.62
N GLU A 65 -13.72 9.30 -0.81
CA GLU A 65 -15.01 10.00 -0.92
C GLU A 65 -15.02 11.33 -0.13
N GLU A 66 -14.04 11.58 0.74
CA GLU A 66 -13.89 12.82 1.51
C GLU A 66 -13.04 13.92 0.82
N GLU A 67 -12.60 13.74 -0.43
CA GLU A 67 -11.83 14.75 -1.22
C GLU A 67 -12.62 15.42 -2.35
#